data_AF-A0AAV4QJB2-F1
#
_entry.id   AF-A0AAV4QJB2-F1
#
_cell.length_a   1.000
_cell.length_b   1.000
_cell.length_c   1.000
_cell.angle_alpha   90.00
_cell.angle_beta   90.00
_cell.angle_gamma   90.00
#
_symmetry.space_group_name_H-M   'P 1'
#
loop_
_entity.id
_entity.type
_entity.pdbx_description
1 polymer ?
#
loop_
_entity_poly.entity_id
_entity_poly.type
_entity_poly.pdbx_seq_one_letter_code
_entity_poly.pdbx_strand_id
1 'polypeptide(L)' 'MNKTIVLGDSVSPLADYMITMLTKPGDAAFEATVRHDPNADTYTVLGISRISLYGNTSWCIPSQRLKLFCYCKDQKTS' A
#
# COMPACT_ATOMS: atom_id res chain seq x y z
N MET A 1 -15.10 50.11 12.30
CA MET A 1 -15.76 48.88 12.77
C MET A 1 -14.84 47.71 12.50
N ASN A 2 -14.22 47.15 13.54
CA ASN A 2 -13.30 46.02 13.37
C ASN A 2 -14.11 44.73 13.35
N LYS A 3 -13.97 43.93 12.29
CA LYS A 3 -14.58 42.61 12.18
C LYS A 3 -13.52 41.56 12.51
N THR A 4 -13.74 40.82 13.59
CA THR A 4 -12.96 39.64 13.94
C THR A 4 -13.58 38.42 13.26
N ILE A 5 -12.78 37.69 12.48
CA ILE A 5 -13.18 36.42 11.86
C ILE A 5 -12.70 35.32 12.80
N VAL A 6 -13.64 34.53 13.32
CA VAL A 6 -13.34 33.32 14.08
C VAL A 6 -13.14 32.20 13.05
N LEU A 7 -11.89 31.76 12.84
CA LEU A 7 -11.67 30.51 12.11
C LEU A 7 -12.20 29.38 12.99
N GLY A 8 -13.12 28.57 12.45
CA GLY A 8 -13.68 27.40 13.14
C GLY A 8 -12.61 26.36 13.49
N ASP A 9 -13.03 25.33 14.24
CA ASP A 9 -12.16 24.30 14.81
C ASP A 9 -11.08 23.80 13.84
N SER A 10 -9.86 23.68 14.35
CA SER A 10 -8.72 23.13 13.62
C SER A 10 -9.02 21.70 13.22
N VAL A 11 -9.30 21.47 11.94
CA VAL A 11 -9.44 20.13 11.37
C VAL A 11 -8.06 19.50 11.33
N SER A 12 -7.84 18.42 12.08
CA SER A 12 -6.62 17.62 11.95
C SER A 12 -6.55 17.07 10.52
N PRO A 13 -5.57 17.49 9.70
CA PRO A 13 -5.53 17.09 8.31
C PRO A 13 -5.24 15.59 8.20
N LEU A 14 -5.89 14.94 7.24
CA LEU A 14 -5.55 13.57 6.84
C LEU A 14 -4.09 13.55 6.36
N ALA A 15 -3.33 12.54 6.78
CA ALA A 15 -1.94 12.36 6.36
C ALA A 15 -1.83 11.16 5.42
N ASP A 16 -1.21 11.36 4.25
CA ASP A 16 -0.94 10.29 3.28
C ASP A 16 0.55 9.92 3.32
N TYR A 17 0.82 8.63 3.54
CA TYR A 17 2.16 8.05 3.59
C TYR A 17 2.39 7.19 2.36
N MET A 18 3.56 7.31 1.76
CA MET A 18 4.05 6.40 0.73
C MET A 18 4.98 5.38 1.36
N ILE A 19 4.58 4.11 1.33
CA ILE A 19 5.33 3.00 1.94
C ILE A 19 5.90 2.13 0.82
N THR A 20 7.22 1.96 0.83
CA THR A 20 7.91 1.00 -0.05
C THR A 20 8.28 -0.25 0.73
N MET A 21 7.99 -1.42 0.19
CA MET A 21 8.25 -2.70 0.84
C MET A 21 8.86 -3.72 -0.12
N LEU A 22 9.83 -4.49 0.38
CA LEU A 22 10.51 -5.57 -0.32
C LEU A 22 10.13 -6.89 0.33
N THR A 23 9.54 -7.80 -0.43
CA THR A 23 9.09 -9.10 0.10
C THR A 23 10.14 -10.18 -0.07
N LYS A 24 10.22 -11.10 0.89
CA LYS A 24 10.98 -12.35 0.74
C LYS A 24 10.08 -13.56 0.98
N PRO A 25 10.23 -14.63 0.18
CA PRO A 25 11.07 -14.73 -1.03
C PRO A 25 10.38 -14.12 -2.26
N GLY A 26 11.11 -14.02 -3.38
CA GLY A 26 10.59 -13.50 -4.66
C GLY A 26 10.93 -12.03 -4.93
N ASP A 27 11.56 -11.35 -3.97
CA ASP A 27 12.18 -10.02 -4.09
C ASP A 27 11.29 -8.97 -4.77
N ALA A 28 9.97 -9.11 -4.61
CA ALA A 28 9.02 -8.18 -5.17
C ALA A 28 9.04 -6.87 -4.35
N ALA A 29 9.31 -5.77 -5.05
CA ALA A 29 9.17 -4.42 -4.53
C ALA A 29 7.76 -3.90 -4.79
N PHE A 30 7.10 -3.38 -3.75
CA PHE A 30 5.81 -2.72 -3.82
C PHE A 30 5.88 -1.30 -3.25
N GLU A 31 4.99 -0.46 -3.74
CA GLU A 31 4.70 0.87 -3.24
C GLU A 31 3.21 0.93 -2.87
N ALA A 32 2.90 1.46 -1.69
CA ALA A 32 1.53 1.59 -1.19
C ALA A 32 1.28 3.00 -0.65
N THR A 33 0.07 3.51 -0.89
CA THR A 33 -0.39 4.76 -0.29
C THR A 33 -1.28 4.43 0.91
N VAL A 34 -0.88 4.87 2.10
CA VAL A 34 -1.61 4.66 3.36
C VAL A 34 -2.07 5.99 3.91
N ARG A 35 -3.37 6.13 4.12
CA ARG A 35 -3.98 7.30 4.74
C ARG A 35 -4.16 7.07 6.23
N HIS A 36 -3.64 7.98 7.03
CA HIS A 36 -3.89 8.06 8.46
C HIS A 36 -4.96 9.11 8.75
N ASP A 37 -6.02 8.68 9.43
CA ASP A 37 -7.00 9.58 10.04
C ASP A 37 -6.66 9.76 11.53
N PRO A 38 -6.11 10.92 11.93
CA PRO A 38 -5.71 11.16 13.31
C PRO A 38 -6.91 11.31 14.27
N ASN A 39 -8.12 11.58 13.76
CA ASN A 39 -9.31 11.70 14.62
C ASN A 39 -9.85 10.32 14.99
N ALA A 40 -9.77 9.37 14.07
CA ALA A 40 -10.21 7.99 14.28
C ALA A 40 -9.07 7.07 14.75
N ASP A 41 -7.81 7.51 14.68
CA ASP A 41 -6.61 6.69 14.88
C ASP A 41 -6.62 5.44 13.98
N THR A 42 -6.94 5.63 12.70
CA THR A 42 -7.05 4.53 11.73
C THR A 42 -6.15 4.73 10.53
N TYR A 43 -5.74 3.60 9.94
CA TYR A 43 -4.91 3.54 8.75
C TYR A 43 -5.67 2.80 7.64
N THR A 44 -5.80 3.43 6.47
CA THR A 44 -6.46 2.86 5.31
C THR A 44 -5.49 2.76 4.15
N VAL A 45 -5.37 1.57 3.54
CA VAL A 45 -4.60 1.39 2.32
C VAL A 45 -5.44 1.84 1.13
N LEU A 46 -5.03 2.92 0.46
CA LEU A 46 -5.73 3.47 -0.70
C LEU A 46 -5.39 2.71 -1.98
N GLY A 47 -4.16 2.20 -2.09
CA GLY A 47 -3.69 1.46 -3.25
C GLY A 47 -2.33 0.81 -3.01
N ILE A 48 -2.06 -0.25 -3.79
CA ILE A 48 -0.79 -0.99 -3.79
C ILE A 48 -0.37 -1.23 -5.23
N SER A 49 0.87 -0.89 -5.56
CA SER A 49 1.49 -1.06 -6.86
C SER A 49 2.76 -1.90 -6.73
N ARG A 50 2.94 -2.91 -7.60
CA ARG A 50 4.23 -3.62 -7.71
C ARG A 50 5.14 -2.85 -8.66
N ILE A 51 6.29 -2.43 -8.17
CA ILE A 51 7.28 -1.61 -8.91
C ILE A 51 8.43 -2.45 -9.48
N SER A 52 8.58 -3.70 -9.02
CA SER A 52 9.56 -4.66 -9.56
C SER A 52 9.03 -5.40 -10.79
N LEU A 53 9.93 -5.83 -11.69
CA LEU A 53 9.58 -6.69 -12.82
C LEU A 53 8.98 -8.02 -12.34
N TYR A 54 7.89 -8.45 -12.99
CA TYR A 54 7.16 -9.68 -12.65
C TYR A 54 7.97 -10.96 -12.91
N GLY A 55 8.96 -10.89 -13.82
CA GLY A 55 9.88 -11.97 -14.15
C GLY A 55 9.16 -13.30 -14.39
N ASN A 56 9.77 -14.39 -13.90
CA ASN A 56 9.16 -15.72 -13.86
C ASN A 56 8.80 -16.13 -12.43
N THR A 57 8.40 -15.20 -11.55
CA THR A 57 8.12 -15.54 -10.13
C THR A 57 6.70 -16.04 -9.91
N SER A 58 5.78 -15.82 -10.85
CA SER A 58 4.34 -16.10 -10.69
C SER A 58 3.77 -16.93 -11.87
N TRP A 59 4.59 -17.77 -12.49
CA TRP A 59 4.23 -18.56 -13.69
C TRP A 59 3.08 -19.55 -13.48
N CYS A 60 3.01 -20.14 -12.28
CA CYS A 60 2.01 -21.10 -11.85
C CYS A 60 0.64 -20.46 -11.55
N ILE A 61 0.51 -19.14 -11.65
CA ILE A 61 -0.68 -18.41 -11.22
C ILE A 61 -1.50 -18.03 -12.46
N PRO A 62 -2.70 -18.60 -12.66
CA PRO A 62 -3.50 -18.32 -13.84
C PRO A 62 -4.15 -16.93 -13.80
N SER A 63 -4.45 -16.40 -12.60
CA SER A 63 -5.12 -15.11 -12.43
C SER A 63 -4.15 -13.94 -12.58
N GLN A 64 -4.40 -13.08 -13.56
CA GLN A 64 -3.59 -11.89 -13.82
C GLN A 64 -3.56 -10.92 -12.63
N ARG A 65 -4.65 -10.81 -11.86
CA ARG A 65 -4.68 -9.98 -10.63
C ARG A 65 -3.80 -10.57 -9.53
N LEU A 66 -3.82 -11.89 -9.35
CA LEU A 66 -3.03 -12.55 -8.31
C LEU A 66 -1.55 -12.65 -8.66
N LYS A 67 -1.18 -12.69 -9.96
CA LYS A 67 0.22 -12.63 -10.40
C LYS A 67 0.99 -11.43 -9.86
N LEU A 68 0.28 -10.34 -9.53
CA LEU A 68 0.89 -9.15 -8.95
C LEU A 68 1.47 -9.41 -7.56
N PHE A 69 0.75 -10.19 -6.74
CA PHE A 69 1.01 -10.31 -5.31
C PHE A 69 1.61 -11.66 -4.90
N CYS A 70 1.40 -12.69 -5.72
CA CYS A 70 1.76 -14.05 -5.36
C CYS A 70 3.02 -14.50 -6.09
N TYR A 71 3.70 -15.49 -5.50
CA TYR A 71 4.88 -16.12 -6.08
C TYR A 71 4.73 -17.65 -6.04
N CYS A 72 5.37 -18.32 -6.97
CA CYS A 72 5.40 -19.77 -7.09
C CYS A 72 6.49 -20.35 -6.20
N LYS A 73 6.15 -21.37 -5.43
CA LYS A 73 7.09 -22.19 -4.66
C LYS A 73 7.22 -23.55 -5.33
N ASP A 74 8.43 -24.06 -5.43
CA ASP A 74 8.63 -25.48 -5.70
C ASP A 74 8.16 -26.26 -4.46
N GLN A 75 7.12 -27.07 -4.64
CA GLN A 75 6.68 -28.01 -3.63
C GLN A 75 7.74 -29.13 -3.59
N LYS A 76 8.64 -29.11 -2.60
CA LYS A 76 9.46 -30.30 -2.33
C LYS A 76 8.50 -31.38 -1.82
N THR A 77 8.22 -32.37 -2.65
CA THR A 77 7.63 -33.63 -2.18
C THR A 77 8.59 -34.22 -1.15
N SER A 78 8.15 -34.23 0.11
CA SER A 78 8.87 -34.86 1.21
C SER A 78 8.63 -36.36 1.25
#